data_AF-K1SXF7-F1
#
_entry.id   AF-K1SXF7-F1
#
_cell.length_a   1.000
_cell.length_b   1.000
_cell.length_c   1.000
_cell.angle_alpha   90.00
_cell.angle_beta   90.00
_cell.angle_gamma   90.00
#
_symmetry.space_group_name_H-M   'P 1'
#
loop_
_entity.id
_entity.type
_entity.pdbx_description
1 polymer ?
#
loop_
_entity_poly.entity_id
_entity_poly.type
_entity_poly.pdbx_seq_one_letter_code
_entity_poly.pdbx_strand_id
1 'polypeptide(L)'
;MEENVAEEFHRLKAPVYACLGNHEYYSNQPKARRFYREAGITLLQDSVAKIGNLCIIGRDDRTNMQRKSLAMIMEEARKKGFISDLHHGKYSNEFLVLLDHQPYHLEEAEHDGIDFQFSGHTHHGQVWPVSWVTDALYEKAYGSLQKGNTRYYISSG
;
A
#
# COMPACT_ATOMS: atom_id res chain seq x y z
N MET A 1 19.62 19.71 -8.70
CA MET A 1 18.26 20.00 -9.19
C MET A 1 17.32 19.23 -8.29
N GLU A 2 17.17 19.62 -7.02
CA GLU A 2 16.48 18.76 -6.03
C GLU A 2 16.00 19.51 -4.78
N GLU A 3 15.78 20.83 -4.84
CA GLU A 3 15.47 21.59 -3.61
C GLU A 3 13.97 21.75 -3.30
N ASN A 4 13.02 21.51 -4.21
CA ASN A 4 11.61 21.86 -3.97
C ASN A 4 10.56 20.76 -4.22
N VAL A 5 10.94 19.48 -4.39
CA VAL A 5 9.95 18.42 -4.70
C VAL A 5 8.97 18.22 -3.54
N ALA A 6 9.42 18.33 -2.30
CA ALA A 6 8.54 18.20 -1.13
C ALA A 6 7.49 19.32 -1.07
N GLU A 7 7.84 20.55 -1.45
CA GLU A 7 6.93 21.71 -1.40
C GLU A 7 5.77 21.59 -2.39
N GLU A 8 5.96 20.89 -3.51
CA GLU A 8 4.90 20.67 -4.49
C GLU A 8 3.74 19.85 -3.92
N PHE A 9 4.00 18.94 -2.96
CA PHE A 9 2.95 18.18 -2.28
C PHE A 9 2.03 19.08 -1.43
N HIS A 10 2.53 20.21 -0.94
CA HIS A 10 1.70 21.17 -0.18
C HIS A 10 0.65 21.87 -1.04
N ARG A 11 0.73 21.78 -2.38
CA ARG A 11 -0.31 22.29 -3.28
C ARG A 11 -1.55 21.39 -3.31
N LEU A 12 -1.43 20.13 -2.88
CA LEU A 12 -2.54 19.19 -2.83
C LEU A 12 -3.51 19.59 -1.71
N LYS A 13 -4.79 19.67 -2.04
CA LYS A 13 -5.88 19.99 -1.09
C LYS A 13 -6.52 18.72 -0.51
N ALA A 14 -5.73 17.67 -0.31
CA ALA A 14 -6.16 16.39 0.21
C ALA A 14 -5.02 15.75 1.02
N PRO A 15 -5.33 14.94 2.05
CA PRO A 15 -4.31 14.21 2.77
C PRO A 15 -3.64 13.18 1.84
N VAL A 16 -2.32 13.04 1.96
CA VAL A 16 -1.53 12.11 1.16
C VAL A 16 -1.01 11.01 2.07
N TYR A 17 -1.18 9.76 1.64
CA TYR A 17 -0.72 8.58 2.35
C TYR A 17 0.23 7.78 1.47
N ALA A 18 1.25 7.19 2.06
CA ALA A 18 2.21 6.33 1.37
C ALA A 18 2.56 5.11 2.23
N CYS A 19 2.99 4.02 1.60
CA CYS A 19 3.73 2.94 2.24
C CYS A 19 5.18 2.95 1.74
N LEU A 20 6.08 2.25 2.42
CA LEU A 20 7.45 2.11 1.94
C LEU A 20 7.53 1.11 0.80
N GLY A 21 8.46 1.33 -0.11
CA GLY A 21 8.94 0.33 -1.04
C GLY A 21 10.31 -0.22 -0.63
N ASN A 22 10.78 -1.20 -1.40
CA ASN A 22 12.08 -1.83 -1.20
C ASN A 22 13.25 -0.84 -1.36
N HIS A 23 13.14 0.14 -2.27
CA HIS A 23 14.19 1.12 -2.51
C HIS A 23 14.48 1.98 -1.28
N GLU A 24 13.46 2.34 -0.48
CA GLU A 24 13.65 3.11 0.75
C GLU A 24 14.44 2.33 1.82
N TYR A 25 14.47 0.99 1.76
CA TYR A 25 15.32 0.15 2.61
C TYR A 25 16.77 0.11 2.12
N TYR A 26 16.99 0.18 0.80
CA TYR A 26 18.32 0.21 0.20
C TYR A 26 18.93 1.61 0.18
N SER A 27 18.12 2.67 0.16
CA SER A 27 18.52 4.06 0.16
C SER A 27 18.26 4.71 1.52
N ASN A 28 19.32 4.99 2.29
CA ASN A 28 19.35 5.81 3.51
C ASN A 28 17.98 6.17 4.14
N GLN A 29 17.32 5.19 4.76
CA GLN A 29 16.01 5.24 5.46
C GLN A 29 15.69 6.60 6.17
N PRO A 30 16.60 7.19 6.98
CA PRO A 30 16.38 8.50 7.60
C PRO A 30 16.03 9.63 6.63
N LYS A 31 16.63 9.66 5.43
CA LYS A 31 16.35 10.71 4.43
C LYS A 31 14.96 10.56 3.83
N ALA A 32 14.54 9.33 3.51
CA ALA A 32 13.20 9.07 3.00
C ALA A 32 12.12 9.48 4.02
N ARG A 33 12.28 9.07 5.29
CA ARG A 33 11.36 9.48 6.37
C ARG A 33 11.29 10.98 6.57
N ARG A 34 12.44 11.67 6.45
CA ARG A 34 12.50 13.13 6.51
C ARG A 34 11.72 13.76 5.35
N PHE A 35 11.90 13.27 4.13
CA PHE A 35 11.18 13.75 2.95
C PHE A 35 9.66 13.62 3.13
N TYR A 36 9.15 12.44 3.51
CA TYR A 36 7.70 12.25 3.73
C TYR A 36 7.14 13.26 4.72
N ARG A 37 7.86 13.50 5.83
CA ARG A 37 7.47 14.50 6.82
C ARG A 37 7.49 15.93 6.26
N GLU A 38 8.54 16.31 5.55
CA GLU A 38 8.70 17.64 4.96
C GLU A 38 7.70 17.91 3.83
N ALA A 39 7.22 16.87 3.14
CA ALA A 39 6.22 16.94 2.09
C ALA A 39 4.77 16.87 2.60
N GLY A 40 4.55 16.73 3.92
CA GLY A 40 3.21 16.56 4.50
C GLY A 40 2.54 15.22 4.18
N ILE A 41 3.32 14.20 3.83
CA ILE A 41 2.83 12.85 3.50
C ILE A 41 2.79 11.99 4.77
N THR A 42 1.66 11.34 5.02
CA THR A 42 1.52 10.38 6.11
C THR A 42 2.05 9.02 5.66
N LEU A 43 3.25 8.68 6.09
CA LEU A 43 3.84 7.37 5.86
C LEU A 43 3.21 6.32 6.80
N LEU A 44 2.61 5.29 6.22
CA LEU A 44 2.02 4.15 6.90
C LEU A 44 2.96 2.95 6.81
N GLN A 45 3.50 2.53 7.94
CA GLN A 45 4.30 1.31 8.09
C GLN A 45 3.59 0.39 9.08
N ASP A 46 3.05 -0.73 8.60
CA ASP A 46 2.23 -1.67 9.37
C ASP A 46 1.19 -0.97 10.27
N SER A 47 0.51 0.01 9.69
CA SER A 47 -0.39 0.92 10.39
C SER A 47 -1.56 1.35 9.52
N VAL A 48 -2.59 1.88 10.19
CA VAL A 48 -3.87 2.22 9.55
C VAL A 48 -4.22 3.67 9.87
N ALA A 49 -4.68 4.39 8.86
CA ALA A 49 -5.32 5.69 8.98
C ALA A 49 -6.81 5.59 8.64
N LYS A 50 -7.66 6.26 9.42
CA LYS A 50 -9.11 6.31 9.18
C LYS A 50 -9.57 7.74 8.85
N ILE A 51 -10.35 7.88 7.79
CA ILE A 51 -10.90 9.15 7.30
C ILE A 51 -12.39 8.94 7.03
N GLY A 52 -13.23 9.33 7.98
CA GLY A 52 -14.65 8.95 7.95
C GLY A 52 -14.80 7.43 7.92
N ASN A 53 -15.36 6.92 6.82
CA ASN A 53 -15.54 5.49 6.58
C ASN A 53 -14.38 4.84 5.81
N LEU A 54 -13.43 5.61 5.30
CA LEU A 54 -12.28 5.08 4.57
C LEU A 54 -11.19 4.67 5.56
N CYS A 55 -10.74 3.42 5.48
CA CYS A 55 -9.58 2.91 6.19
C CYS A 55 -8.45 2.66 5.19
N ILE A 56 -7.33 3.35 5.36
CA ILE A 56 -6.12 3.18 4.54
C ILE A 56 -5.13 2.38 5.38
N ILE A 57 -4.85 1.17 4.92
CA ILE A 57 -3.94 0.22 5.54
C ILE A 57 -2.61 0.29 4.78
N GLY A 58 -1.54 0.70 5.45
CA GLY A 58 -0.19 0.60 4.88
C GLY A 58 0.55 -0.58 5.48
N ARG A 59 0.89 -1.56 4.64
CA ARG A 59 1.73 -2.69 5.04
C ARG A 59 3.18 -2.36 4.66
N ASP A 60 4.09 -2.63 5.58
CA ASP A 60 5.51 -2.35 5.37
C ASP A 60 6.11 -3.25 4.29
N ASP A 61 7.16 -2.81 3.61
CA ASP A 61 7.71 -3.54 2.46
C ASP A 61 8.28 -4.90 2.88
N ARG A 62 8.23 -5.89 1.95
CA ARG A 62 8.69 -7.26 2.20
C ARG A 62 10.18 -7.35 2.52
N THR A 63 10.96 -6.34 2.12
CA THR A 63 12.37 -6.20 2.49
C THR A 63 12.56 -6.13 4.01
N ASN A 64 11.57 -5.62 4.76
CA ASN A 64 11.57 -5.70 6.21
C ASN A 64 11.08 -7.08 6.69
N MET A 65 12.02 -7.94 7.09
CA MET A 65 11.72 -9.27 7.65
C MET A 65 10.94 -9.26 8.97
N GLN A 66 10.81 -8.09 9.61
CA GLN A 66 10.02 -7.89 10.84
C GLN A 66 8.65 -7.26 10.56
N ARG A 67 8.24 -7.11 9.29
CA ARG A 67 6.92 -6.59 8.93
C ARG A 67 5.80 -7.44 9.53
N LYS A 68 4.69 -6.81 9.90
CA LYS A 68 3.49 -7.50 10.37
C LYS A 68 2.80 -8.23 9.21
N SER A 69 2.10 -9.33 9.54
CA SER A 69 1.11 -9.90 8.62
C SER A 69 -0.06 -8.94 8.46
N LEU A 70 -0.76 -9.04 7.32
CA LEU A 70 -1.96 -8.22 7.10
C LEU A 70 -3.00 -8.45 8.21
N ALA A 71 -3.23 -9.71 8.57
CA ALA A 71 -4.11 -10.10 9.66
C ALA A 71 -3.80 -9.38 10.99
N MET A 72 -2.52 -9.23 11.35
CA MET A 72 -2.13 -8.49 12.57
C MET A 72 -2.48 -7.01 12.49
N ILE A 73 -2.26 -6.38 11.34
CA ILE A 73 -2.60 -4.96 11.12
C ILE A 73 -4.13 -4.78 11.19
N MET A 74 -4.87 -5.71 10.60
CA MET A 74 -6.33 -5.73 10.61
C MET A 74 -6.89 -5.94 12.02
N GLU A 75 -6.29 -6.83 12.81
CA GLU A 75 -6.64 -7.01 14.22
C GLU A 75 -6.41 -5.72 15.04
N GLU A 76 -5.28 -5.04 14.84
CA GLU A 76 -5.01 -3.76 15.50
C GLU A 76 -6.01 -2.67 15.09
N ALA A 77 -6.40 -2.63 13.82
CA ALA A 77 -7.41 -1.71 13.33
C ALA A 77 -8.79 -1.98 13.94
N ARG A 78 -9.19 -3.25 14.10
CA ARG A 78 -10.40 -3.63 14.83
C ARG A 78 -10.35 -3.22 16.30
N LYS A 79 -9.23 -3.47 17.00
CA LYS A 79 -9.02 -3.04 18.39
C LYS A 79 -9.11 -1.52 18.57
N LYS A 80 -8.73 -0.75 17.56
CA LYS A 80 -8.86 0.72 17.54
C LYS A 80 -10.28 1.21 17.18
N GLY A 81 -11.22 0.31 16.87
CA GLY A 81 -12.55 0.67 16.38
C GLY A 81 -12.53 1.29 14.98
N PHE A 82 -11.45 1.08 14.22
CA PHE A 82 -11.37 1.60 12.85
C PHE A 82 -12.17 0.74 11.89
N ILE A 83 -12.16 -0.57 12.11
CA ILE A 83 -12.83 -1.58 11.29
C ILE A 83 -13.76 -2.37 12.21
N SER A 84 -15.00 -2.58 11.78
CA SER A 84 -15.94 -3.44 12.48
C SER A 84 -15.58 -4.93 12.34
N ASP A 85 -15.92 -5.74 13.34
CA ASP A 85 -15.73 -7.20 13.27
C ASP A 85 -16.55 -7.85 12.15
N LEU A 86 -17.61 -7.18 11.71
CA LEU A 86 -18.48 -7.59 10.61
C LEU A 86 -18.00 -7.15 9.23
N HIS A 87 -16.76 -6.66 9.11
CA HIS A 87 -16.16 -6.29 7.83
C HIS A 87 -15.81 -7.52 6.98
N HIS A 88 -16.84 -8.26 6.59
CA HIS A 88 -16.80 -9.39 5.67
C HIS A 88 -18.05 -9.29 4.76
N GLY A 89 -17.96 -8.44 3.73
CA GLY A 89 -19.00 -8.31 2.70
C GLY A 89 -19.89 -7.08 2.81
N LYS A 90 -21.05 -7.14 2.16
CA LYS A 90 -21.89 -5.99 1.71
C LYS A 90 -22.52 -5.12 2.81
N TYR A 91 -22.26 -5.41 4.10
CA TYR A 91 -22.93 -4.78 5.23
C TYR A 91 -22.01 -3.99 6.15
N SER A 92 -20.72 -3.85 5.81
CA SER A 92 -19.85 -2.92 6.51
C SER A 92 -20.01 -1.51 5.95
N ASN A 93 -19.90 -0.54 6.86
CA ASN A 93 -19.90 0.88 6.51
C ASN A 93 -18.50 1.37 6.11
N GLU A 94 -17.46 0.61 6.46
CA GLU A 94 -16.07 0.94 6.19
C GLU A 94 -15.64 0.46 4.81
N PHE A 95 -14.80 1.25 4.14
CA PHE A 95 -14.15 0.86 2.88
C PHE A 95 -12.64 0.75 3.11
N LEU A 96 -12.06 -0.40 2.79
CA LEU A 96 -10.68 -0.74 3.16
C LEU A 96 -9.78 -0.70 1.94
N VAL A 97 -8.79 0.19 1.99
CA VAL A 97 -7.77 0.36 0.97
C VAL A 97 -6.43 -0.11 1.51
N LEU A 98 -5.89 -1.19 0.94
CA LEU A 98 -4.54 -1.68 1.24
C LEU A 98 -3.51 -1.04 0.29
N LEU A 99 -2.50 -0.41 0.86
CA LEU A 99 -1.26 -0.04 0.20
C LEU A 99 -0.22 -1.11 0.54
N ASP A 100 0.13 -1.95 -0.43
CA ASP A 100 1.20 -2.94 -0.32
C ASP A 100 2.09 -2.82 -1.56
N HIS A 101 3.36 -2.46 -1.36
CA HIS A 101 4.26 -2.07 -2.45
C HIS A 101 4.41 -3.16 -3.52
N GLN A 102 4.42 -4.43 -3.11
CA GLN A 102 4.66 -5.56 -4.01
C GLN A 102 3.39 -6.43 -4.14
N PRO A 103 2.95 -6.79 -5.36
CA PRO A 103 1.72 -7.56 -5.58
C PRO A 103 1.93 -9.06 -5.36
N TYR A 104 2.48 -9.44 -4.20
CA TYR A 104 2.59 -10.82 -3.75
C TYR A 104 1.42 -11.18 -2.84
N HIS A 105 1.05 -12.47 -2.85
CA HIS A 105 0.01 -13.03 -1.97
C HIS A 105 -1.31 -12.26 -1.99
N LEU A 106 -1.82 -11.95 -3.19
CA LEU A 106 -3.05 -11.18 -3.38
C LEU A 106 -4.24 -11.82 -2.66
N GLU A 107 -4.23 -13.14 -2.49
CA GLU A 107 -5.19 -13.91 -1.70
C GLU A 107 -5.28 -13.47 -0.23
N GLU A 108 -4.22 -12.92 0.38
CA GLU A 108 -4.26 -12.41 1.77
C GLU A 108 -5.24 -11.25 1.89
N ALA A 109 -5.23 -10.32 0.91
CA ALA A 109 -6.14 -9.19 0.90
C ALA A 109 -7.60 -9.62 0.71
N GLU A 110 -7.85 -10.63 -0.13
CA GLU A 110 -9.19 -11.22 -0.27
C GLU A 110 -9.64 -11.89 1.02
N HIS A 111 -8.76 -12.66 1.65
CA HIS A 111 -9.06 -13.38 2.89
C HIS A 111 -9.37 -12.43 4.05
N ASP A 112 -8.60 -11.35 4.19
CA ASP A 112 -8.77 -10.35 5.25
C ASP A 112 -9.88 -9.32 4.95
N GLY A 113 -10.59 -9.47 3.83
CA GLY A 113 -11.76 -8.66 3.50
C GLY A 113 -11.44 -7.27 2.98
N ILE A 114 -10.25 -7.04 2.41
CA ILE A 114 -9.89 -5.76 1.81
C ILE A 114 -10.80 -5.46 0.61
N ASP A 115 -11.32 -4.25 0.47
CA ASP A 115 -12.13 -3.87 -0.69
C ASP A 115 -11.26 -3.52 -1.91
N PHE A 116 -10.16 -2.82 -1.68
CA PHE A 116 -9.25 -2.38 -2.73
C PHE A 116 -7.78 -2.47 -2.32
N GLN A 117 -6.92 -3.03 -3.17
CA GLN A 117 -5.47 -3.03 -3.00
C GLN A 117 -4.79 -2.25 -4.12
N PHE A 118 -3.90 -1.35 -3.75
CA PHE A 118 -2.97 -0.69 -4.64
C PHE A 118 -1.56 -1.23 -4.43
N SER A 119 -0.94 -1.68 -5.52
CA SER A 119 0.44 -2.18 -5.53
C SER A 119 1.24 -1.62 -6.70
N GLY A 120 2.56 -1.73 -6.62
CA GLY A 120 3.49 -1.29 -7.65
C GLY A 120 4.65 -2.27 -7.80
N HIS A 121 5.88 -1.76 -7.86
CA HIS A 121 7.13 -2.54 -7.89
C HIS A 121 7.37 -3.43 -9.12
N THR A 122 6.39 -3.65 -10.00
CA THR A 122 6.59 -4.57 -11.14
C THR A 122 7.53 -4.02 -12.21
N HIS A 123 7.87 -2.72 -12.17
CA HIS A 123 8.75 -2.03 -13.14
C HIS A 123 8.37 -2.32 -14.60
N HIS A 124 7.10 -2.62 -14.86
CA HIS A 124 6.62 -3.07 -16.16
C HIS A 124 6.67 -1.89 -17.14
N GLY A 125 7.81 -1.75 -17.82
CA GLY A 125 8.02 -0.74 -18.85
C GLY A 125 9.14 0.28 -18.61
N GLN A 126 9.91 0.22 -17.52
CA GLN A 126 10.99 1.20 -17.30
C GLN A 126 12.39 0.73 -17.77
N VAL A 127 12.69 -0.59 -17.80
CA VAL A 127 13.99 -1.08 -18.29
C VAL A 127 13.89 -2.49 -18.91
N TRP A 128 14.25 -2.60 -20.19
CA TRP A 128 14.43 -3.87 -20.91
C TRP A 128 15.72 -4.56 -20.44
N PRO A 129 15.78 -5.89 -20.15
CA PRO A 129 14.84 -6.97 -20.50
C PRO A 129 14.04 -7.54 -19.29
N VAL A 130 13.85 -6.76 -18.23
CA VAL A 130 13.28 -7.21 -16.94
C VAL A 130 11.80 -7.63 -17.02
N SER A 131 11.06 -7.11 -18.01
CA SER A 131 9.62 -7.34 -18.19
C SER A 131 9.24 -8.79 -18.50
N TRP A 132 10.16 -9.64 -18.98
CA TRP A 132 9.87 -11.05 -19.26
C TRP A 132 10.00 -11.95 -18.03
N VAL A 133 10.74 -11.50 -17.01
CA VAL A 133 10.90 -12.24 -15.73
C VAL A 133 9.76 -11.92 -14.77
N THR A 134 9.20 -10.71 -14.85
CA THR A 134 8.08 -10.25 -14.02
C THR A 134 6.77 -10.99 -14.30
N ASP A 135 6.48 -11.31 -15.56
CA ASP A 135 5.26 -12.04 -15.95
C ASP A 135 5.25 -13.51 -15.45
N ALA A 136 6.41 -14.07 -15.11
CA ALA A 136 6.54 -15.44 -14.59
C ALA A 136 6.52 -15.52 -13.05
N LEU A 137 6.79 -14.41 -12.36
CA LEU A 137 6.91 -14.36 -10.89
C LEU A 137 5.66 -13.80 -10.19
N TYR A 138 4.85 -13.02 -10.90
CA TYR A 138 3.68 -12.35 -10.33
C TYR A 138 2.39 -12.90 -10.94
N GLU A 139 1.39 -13.16 -10.09
CA GLU A 139 0.04 -13.56 -10.54
C GLU A 139 -0.56 -12.51 -11.49
N LYS A 140 -0.20 -11.24 -11.30
CA LYS A 140 -0.48 -10.16 -12.24
C LYS A 140 0.59 -9.08 -12.20
N ALA A 141 1.18 -8.79 -13.36
CA ALA A 141 2.30 -7.87 -13.46
C ALA A 141 1.90 -6.40 -13.74
N TYR A 142 0.68 -6.12 -14.22
CA TYR A 142 0.16 -4.74 -14.41
C TYR A 142 -1.37 -4.72 -14.60
N GLY A 143 -2.02 -3.63 -14.18
CA GLY A 143 -3.44 -3.33 -14.45
C GLY A 143 -4.41 -3.84 -13.37
N SER A 144 -5.71 -3.81 -13.68
CA SER A 144 -6.79 -4.11 -12.73
C SER A 144 -7.12 -5.60 -12.63
N LEU A 145 -7.24 -6.15 -11.42
CA LEU A 145 -7.71 -7.52 -11.16
C LEU A 145 -8.86 -7.49 -10.14
N GLN A 146 -9.70 -8.51 -10.14
CA GLN A 146 -10.69 -8.72 -9.08
C GLN A 146 -10.67 -10.19 -8.66
N LYS A 147 -10.59 -10.43 -7.35
CA LYS A 147 -10.72 -11.76 -6.72
C LYS A 147 -11.77 -11.63 -5.62
N GLY A 148 -12.83 -12.43 -5.71
CA GLY A 148 -14.00 -12.26 -4.85
C GLY A 148 -14.56 -10.83 -4.89
N ASN A 149 -14.62 -10.19 -3.72
CA ASN A 149 -15.04 -8.80 -3.57
C ASN A 149 -13.89 -7.79 -3.63
N THR A 150 -12.64 -8.27 -3.60
CA THR A 150 -11.45 -7.42 -3.57
C THR A 150 -11.02 -7.03 -4.96
N ARG A 151 -10.82 -5.74 -5.18
CA ARG A 151 -10.26 -5.18 -6.41
C ARG A 151 -8.79 -4.84 -6.20
N TYR A 152 -7.98 -5.10 -7.20
CA TYR A 152 -6.56 -4.82 -7.18
C TYR A 152 -6.22 -3.90 -8.35
N TYR A 153 -5.29 -2.99 -8.13
CA TYR A 153 -4.66 -2.24 -9.19
C TYR A 153 -3.14 -2.27 -8.99
N ILE A 154 -2.45 -2.89 -9.96
CA ILE A 154 -0.99 -2.92 -10.00
C ILE A 154 -0.52 -1.85 -10.99
N SER A 155 0.12 -0.81 -10.48
CA SER A 155 0.81 0.18 -11.31
C SER A 155 2.14 -0.38 -11.81
N SER A 156 2.67 0.17 -12.92
CA SER A 156 3.97 -0.24 -13.49
C SER A 156 5.17 0.13 -12.60
N GLY A 157 4.95 0.95 -11.56
CA GLY A 157 6.02 1.77 -10.99
C GLY A 157 6.30 3.00 -11.83
#